data_AF-A0A922W6F0-F1
#
_entry.id   AF-A0A922W6F0-F1
#
_cell.length_a   1.000
_cell.length_b   1.000
_cell.length_c   1.000
_cell.angle_alpha   90.00
_cell.angle_beta   90.00
_cell.angle_gamma   90.00
#
_symmetry.space_group_name_H-M   'P 1'
#
loop_
_entity.id
_entity.type
_entity.pdbx_description
1 polymer ?
#
loop_
_entity_poly.entity_id
_entity_poly.type
_entity_poly.pdbx_seq_one_letter_code
_entity_poly.pdbx_strand_id
1 'polypeptide(L)'
;MVGHALMFAAPFVFGLTALMAVVIAYVRKPEAEPLACSHYRYQIRHFWIGFALAMIAFIALAVGVVFLFVDLVRLVIANAPGDAWEAVAMQVSPEMPVVFFVGVFVFLIAYALASLWVIISSVIGMVRLGARQPMGRVSV
;
A
#
# COMPACT_ATOMS: atom_id res chain seq x y z
N MET A 1 0.60 -17.97 15.98
CA MET A 1 1.40 -18.32 14.77
C MET A 1 0.69 -17.96 13.48
N VAL A 2 -0.60 -18.31 13.31
CA VAL A 2 -1.38 -18.06 12.07
C VAL A 2 -1.40 -16.59 11.61
N GLY A 3 -1.50 -15.61 12.52
CA GLY A 3 -1.62 -14.19 12.14
C GLY A 3 -0.39 -13.57 11.46
N HIS A 4 0.83 -14.03 11.78
CA HIS A 4 2.06 -13.51 11.18
C HIS A 4 2.29 -14.08 9.77
N ALA A 5 1.95 -15.36 9.57
CA ALA A 5 1.99 -15.99 8.25
C ALA A 5 1.03 -15.29 7.27
N LEU A 6 -0.13 -14.84 7.75
CA LEU A 6 -1.10 -14.11 6.93
C LEU A 6 -0.60 -12.72 6.51
N MET A 7 0.15 -12.02 7.38
CA MET A 7 0.82 -10.76 7.04
C MET A 7 1.97 -10.95 6.04
N PHE A 8 2.71 -12.06 6.13
CA PHE A 8 3.73 -12.40 5.15
C PHE A 8 3.15 -12.65 3.76
N ALA A 9 1.94 -13.21 3.68
CA ALA A 9 1.22 -13.41 2.42
C ALA A 9 0.60 -12.12 1.86
N ALA A 10 0.51 -11.04 2.63
CA ALA A 10 -0.18 -9.81 2.24
C ALA A 10 0.35 -9.13 0.96
N PRO A 11 1.67 -9.06 0.70
CA PRO A 11 2.17 -8.50 -0.56
C PRO A 11 1.73 -9.30 -1.79
N PHE A 12 1.49 -10.62 -1.63
CA PHE A 12 1.15 -11.54 -2.71
C PHE A 12 -0.35 -11.57 -3.07
N VAL A 13 -1.23 -11.01 -2.24
CA VAL A 13 -2.69 -10.98 -2.45
C VAL A 13 -3.27 -9.57 -2.31
N PHE A 14 -2.51 -8.54 -2.66
CA PHE A 14 -2.93 -7.12 -2.58
C PHE A 14 -3.47 -6.70 -1.19
N GLY A 15 -2.96 -7.28 -0.11
CA GLY A 15 -3.31 -6.89 1.26
C GLY A 15 -4.63 -7.44 1.81
N LEU A 16 -5.41 -8.24 1.06
CA LEU A 16 -6.67 -8.82 1.57
C LEU A 16 -6.44 -9.74 2.78
N THR A 17 -5.36 -10.52 2.75
CA THR A 17 -4.95 -11.40 3.87
C THR A 17 -4.51 -10.59 5.09
N ALA A 18 -3.92 -9.40 4.90
CA ALA A 18 -3.61 -8.48 5.99
C ALA A 18 -4.88 -7.90 6.64
N LEU A 19 -5.95 -7.71 5.86
CA LEU A 19 -7.24 -7.24 6.37
C LEU A 19 -7.88 -8.28 7.31
N MET A 20 -7.92 -9.55 6.89
CA MET A 20 -8.37 -10.66 7.74
C MET A 20 -7.56 -10.74 9.04
N ALA A 21 -6.23 -10.61 8.95
CA ALA A 21 -5.34 -10.62 10.09
C ALA A 21 -5.60 -9.47 11.08
N VAL A 22 -5.86 -8.25 10.60
CA VAL A 22 -6.14 -7.11 11.48
C VAL A 22 -7.50 -7.25 12.16
N VAL A 23 -8.52 -7.76 11.45
CA VAL A 23 -9.85 -8.02 12.02
C VAL A 23 -9.75 -9.03 13.16
N ILE A 24 -9.06 -10.15 12.96
CA ILE A 24 -8.84 -11.15 14.02
C ILE A 24 -8.09 -10.52 15.20
N ALA A 25 -7.09 -9.67 14.94
CA ALA A 25 -6.35 -8.98 16.00
C ALA A 25 -7.25 -8.03 16.80
N TYR A 26 -8.14 -7.26 16.16
CA TYR A 26 -9.10 -6.40 16.87
C TYR A 26 -10.10 -7.20 17.70
N VAL A 27 -10.63 -8.29 17.16
CA VAL A 27 -11.61 -9.14 17.85
C VAL A 27 -11.00 -9.86 19.04
N ARG A 28 -9.78 -10.41 18.91
CA ARG A 28 -9.14 -11.18 19.98
C ARG A 28 -8.36 -10.36 21.00
N LYS A 29 -8.03 -9.11 20.70
CA LYS A 29 -7.26 -8.23 21.60
C LYS A 29 -7.89 -8.02 22.99
N PRO A 30 -9.22 -7.84 23.16
CA PRO A 30 -9.82 -7.56 24.46
C PRO A 30 -9.70 -8.71 25.47
N GLU A 31 -9.72 -9.95 24.98
CA GLU A 31 -9.69 -11.18 25.78
C GLU A 31 -8.28 -11.79 25.87
N ALA A 32 -7.28 -11.14 25.27
CA ALA A 32 -5.94 -11.67 25.17
C ALA A 32 -5.10 -11.42 26.43
N GLU A 33 -4.34 -12.43 26.85
CA GLU A 33 -3.30 -12.29 27.87
C GLU A 33 -2.34 -11.13 27.55
N PRO A 34 -1.69 -10.51 28.56
CA PRO A 34 -0.85 -9.32 28.37
C PRO A 34 0.21 -9.47 27.27
N LEU A 35 0.82 -10.66 27.17
CA LEU A 35 1.78 -11.00 26.13
C LEU A 35 1.12 -10.93 24.75
N ALA A 36 0.04 -11.67 24.53
CA ALA A 36 -0.67 -11.70 23.25
C ALA A 36 -1.27 -10.33 22.88
N CYS A 37 -1.79 -9.57 23.85
CA CYS A 37 -2.30 -8.22 23.64
C CYS A 37 -1.22 -7.26 23.11
N SER A 38 0.03 -7.38 23.59
CA SER A 38 1.15 -6.60 23.07
C SER A 38 1.45 -6.89 21.60
N HIS A 39 1.39 -8.17 21.21
CA HIS A 39 1.60 -8.62 19.83
C HIS A 39 0.45 -8.18 18.91
N TYR A 40 -0.81 -8.27 19.35
CA TYR A 40 -1.95 -7.74 18.57
C TYR A 40 -1.87 -6.23 18.35
N ARG A 41 -1.48 -5.45 19.37
CA ARG A 41 -1.26 -4.01 19.22
C ARG A 41 -0.17 -3.70 18.20
N TYR A 42 0.93 -4.45 18.24
CA TYR A 42 2.01 -4.28 17.26
C TYR A 42 1.51 -4.61 15.85
N GLN A 43 0.80 -5.74 15.68
CA GLN A 43 0.26 -6.17 14.41
C GLN A 43 -0.71 -5.13 13.82
N ILE A 44 -1.62 -4.59 14.63
CA ILE A 44 -2.56 -3.55 14.21
C ILE A 44 -1.82 -2.28 13.76
N ARG A 45 -0.82 -1.81 14.52
CA ARG A 45 -0.04 -0.61 14.14
C ARG A 45 0.66 -0.79 12.79
N HIS A 46 1.27 -1.94 12.57
CA HIS A 46 2.02 -2.21 11.34
C HIS A 46 1.11 -2.41 10.14
N PHE A 47 -0.08 -2.99 10.34
CA PHE A 47 -1.14 -3.05 9.33
C PHE A 47 -1.46 -1.64 8.82
N TRP A 48 -1.75 -0.69 9.71
CA TRP A 48 -2.13 0.67 9.31
C TRP A 48 -1.01 1.42 8.56
N ILE A 49 0.25 1.19 8.94
CA ILE A 49 1.40 1.77 8.22
C ILE A 49 1.52 1.17 6.82
N GLY A 50 1.42 -0.16 6.70
CA GLY A 50 1.44 -0.84 5.40
C GLY A 50 0.26 -0.43 4.51
N PHE A 51 -0.93 -0.28 5.10
CA PHE A 51 -2.13 0.17 4.42
C PHE A 51 -2.01 1.60 3.90
N ALA A 52 -1.46 2.52 4.70
CA ALA A 52 -1.23 3.90 4.27
C ALA A 52 -0.26 3.96 3.06
N LEU A 53 0.82 3.19 3.09
CA LEU A 53 1.77 3.11 1.98
C LEU A 53 1.12 2.50 0.72
N ALA A 54 0.30 1.45 0.88
CA ALA A 54 -0.45 0.86 -0.22
C ALA A 54 -1.45 1.86 -0.83
N MET A 55 -2.10 2.69 -0.02
CA MET A 55 -3.01 3.73 -0.49
C MET A 55 -2.28 4.81 -1.29
N ILE A 56 -1.09 5.24 -0.84
CA ILE A 56 -0.24 6.18 -1.58
C ILE A 56 0.14 5.60 -2.94
N ALA A 57 0.54 4.33 -2.96
CA ALA A 57 0.86 3.62 -4.21
C ALA A 57 -0.36 3.56 -5.14
N PHE A 58 -1.54 3.20 -4.63
CA PHE A 58 -2.78 3.16 -5.40
C PHE A 58 -3.13 4.53 -6.01
N ILE A 59 -3.01 5.60 -5.24
CA ILE A 59 -3.25 6.97 -5.73
C ILE A 59 -2.25 7.34 -6.83
N ALA A 60 -0.96 7.05 -6.64
CA ALA A 60 0.06 7.31 -7.66
C ALA A 60 -0.23 6.57 -8.97
N LEU A 61 -0.68 5.31 -8.89
CA LEU A 61 -1.10 4.53 -10.06
C LEU A 61 -2.35 5.13 -10.73
N ALA A 62 -3.37 5.47 -9.95
CA ALA A 62 -4.60 6.06 -10.47
C ALA A 62 -4.33 7.39 -11.21
N VAL A 63 -3.46 8.23 -10.65
CA VAL A 63 -2.98 9.45 -11.31
C VAL A 63 -2.29 9.11 -12.64
N GLY A 64 -1.36 8.16 -12.65
CA GLY A 64 -0.69 7.70 -13.87
C GLY A 64 -1.68 7.20 -14.95
N VAL A 65 -2.71 6.45 -14.56
CA VAL A 65 -3.76 5.96 -15.48
C VAL A 65 -4.59 7.10 -16.07
N VAL A 66 -4.94 8.12 -15.28
CA VAL A 66 -5.67 9.30 -15.79
C VAL A 66 -4.84 10.01 -16.86
N PHE A 67 -3.54 10.18 -16.64
CA PHE A 67 -2.64 10.79 -17.63
C PHE A 67 -2.52 9.93 -18.90
N LEU A 68 -2.38 8.60 -18.77
CA LEU A 68 -2.40 7.69 -19.93
C LEU A 68 -3.70 7.78 -20.74
N PHE A 69 -4.84 7.90 -20.06
CA PHE A 69 -6.13 8.05 -20.72
C PHE A 69 -6.22 9.36 -21.50
N VAL A 70 -5.75 10.47 -20.92
CA VAL A 70 -5.66 11.76 -21.61
C VAL A 70 -4.78 11.65 -22.86
N ASP A 71 -3.65 10.95 -22.78
CA ASP A 71 -2.76 10.72 -23.94
C ASP A 71 -3.40 9.86 -25.03
N LEU A 72 -4.12 8.81 -24.65
CA LEU A 72 -4.86 7.98 -25.60
C LEU A 72 -5.90 8.82 -26.34
N VAL A 73 -6.66 9.66 -25.62
CA VAL A 73 -7.64 10.56 -26.22
C VAL A 73 -6.97 11.55 -27.17
N ARG A 74 -5.81 12.13 -26.79
CA ARG A 74 -5.02 13.01 -27.67
C ARG A 74 -4.58 12.30 -28.95
N LEU A 75 -4.07 11.08 -28.85
CA LEU A 75 -3.60 10.31 -30.01
C LEU A 75 -4.76 10.00 -30.98
N VAL A 76 -5.93 9.62 -30.45
CA VAL A 76 -7.13 9.34 -31.25
C VAL A 76 -7.58 10.61 -31.98
N ILE A 77 -7.59 11.75 -31.30
CA ILE A 77 -7.98 13.04 -31.88
C ILE A 77 -6.96 13.51 -32.94
N ALA A 78 -5.66 13.35 -32.70
CA ALA A 78 -4.61 13.78 -33.63
C ALA A 78 -4.63 13.04 -34.98
N ASN A 79 -5.27 11.88 -35.06
CA ASN A 79 -5.43 11.09 -36.29
C ASN A 79 -6.85 11.21 -36.89
N ALA A 80 -7.69 12.11 -36.37
CA ALA A 80 -9.05 12.35 -36.88
C ALA A 80 -9.05 13.37 -38.04
N PRO A 81 -9.98 13.28 -39.01
CA PRO A 81 -10.09 14.21 -40.13
C PRO A 81 -10.41 15.67 -39.68
N GLY A 82 -9.98 16.63 -40.52
CA GLY A 82 -9.53 17.97 -40.11
C GLY A 82 -10.55 19.03 -39.66
N ASP A 83 -11.82 18.71 -39.46
CA ASP A 83 -12.84 19.62 -38.93
C ASP A 83 -13.07 19.48 -37.41
N ALA A 84 -12.31 18.60 -36.74
CA ALA A 84 -12.46 18.20 -35.33
C ALA A 84 -12.13 19.26 -34.24
N TRP A 85 -11.95 20.53 -34.62
CA TRP A 85 -11.78 21.70 -33.75
C TRP A 85 -10.36 21.99 -33.24
N GLU A 86 -9.81 23.04 -33.84
CA GLU A 86 -8.61 23.82 -33.48
C GLU A 86 -8.64 24.44 -32.06
N ALA A 87 -9.54 24.02 -31.14
CA ALA A 87 -9.85 24.69 -29.86
C ALA A 87 -9.70 23.87 -28.56
N VAL A 88 -8.90 22.79 -28.49
CA VAL A 88 -8.28 22.41 -27.19
C VAL A 88 -6.98 23.19 -26.94
N ALA A 89 -6.75 24.25 -27.73
CA ALA A 89 -5.71 25.26 -27.59
C ALA A 89 -5.59 25.95 -26.20
N MET A 90 -6.27 25.50 -25.14
CA MET A 90 -5.73 25.66 -23.79
C MET A 90 -4.74 24.51 -23.51
N GLN A 91 -3.52 24.66 -24.03
CA GLN A 91 -2.27 24.57 -23.27
C GLN A 91 -2.27 23.71 -21.98
N VAL A 92 -2.75 22.47 -22.06
CA VAL A 92 -2.42 21.47 -21.04
C VAL A 92 -1.02 20.96 -21.43
N SER A 93 0.01 21.69 -21.02
CA SER A 93 1.40 21.25 -21.00
C SER A 93 1.77 20.64 -19.63
N PRO A 94 1.42 19.38 -19.34
CA PRO A 94 2.26 18.53 -18.54
C PRO A 94 3.33 17.99 -19.48
N GLU A 95 4.58 17.97 -19.04
CA GLU A 95 5.66 17.31 -19.74
C GLU A 95 5.40 15.79 -19.65
N MET A 96 4.62 15.27 -20.61
CA MET A 96 3.78 14.06 -20.52
C MET A 96 4.50 12.73 -20.21
N PRO A 97 5.80 12.52 -20.47
CA PRO A 97 6.50 11.32 -19.99
C PRO A 97 6.85 11.39 -18.50
N VAL A 98 7.25 12.57 -18.01
CA VAL A 98 7.88 12.73 -16.70
C VAL A 98 6.91 12.44 -15.58
N VAL A 99 5.66 12.90 -15.66
CA VAL A 99 4.64 12.66 -14.61
C VAL A 99 4.31 11.17 -14.48
N PHE A 100 4.21 10.44 -15.59
CA PHE A 100 4.03 8.99 -15.56
C PHE A 100 5.22 8.29 -14.91
N PHE A 101 6.46 8.61 -15.35
CA PHE A 101 7.66 8.02 -14.75
C PHE A 101 7.80 8.37 -13.27
N VAL A 102 7.54 9.62 -12.87
CA VAL A 102 7.53 10.05 -11.47
C VAL A 102 6.47 9.28 -10.68
N GLY A 103 5.26 9.12 -11.20
CA GLY A 103 4.20 8.32 -10.59
C GLY A 103 4.61 6.85 -10.40
N VAL A 104 5.25 6.25 -11.42
CA VAL A 104 5.79 4.89 -11.36
C VAL A 104 6.94 4.77 -10.36
N PHE A 105 7.89 5.70 -10.34
CA PHE A 105 8.99 5.69 -9.37
C PHE A 105 8.48 5.86 -7.94
N VAL A 106 7.55 6.78 -7.70
CA VAL A 106 6.90 6.96 -6.40
C VAL A 106 6.16 5.69 -6.00
N PHE A 107 5.41 5.06 -6.92
CA PHE A 107 4.74 3.78 -6.69
C PHE A 107 5.73 2.68 -6.30
N LEU A 108 6.80 2.50 -7.08
CA LEU A 108 7.81 1.45 -6.84
C LEU A 108 8.53 1.65 -5.52
N ILE A 109 8.92 2.89 -5.19
CA ILE A 109 9.59 3.21 -3.93
C ILE A 109 8.62 2.97 -2.77
N ALA A 110 7.39 3.49 -2.84
CA ALA A 110 6.39 3.29 -1.80
C ALA A 110 6.08 1.81 -1.60
N TYR A 111 5.93 1.04 -2.69
CA TYR A 111 5.67 -0.39 -2.65
C TYR A 111 6.85 -1.18 -2.07
N ALA A 112 8.09 -0.85 -2.47
CA ALA A 112 9.30 -1.49 -1.94
C ALA A 112 9.46 -1.21 -0.43
N LEU A 113 9.24 0.03 0.00
CA LEU A 113 9.27 0.41 1.42
C LEU A 113 8.17 -0.28 2.21
N ALA A 114 6.95 -0.36 1.67
CA ALA A 114 5.83 -1.07 2.31
C ALA A 114 6.13 -2.57 2.47
N SER A 115 6.68 -3.19 1.42
CA SER A 115 7.06 -4.61 1.42
C SER A 115 8.14 -4.88 2.46
N LEU A 116 9.20 -4.06 2.47
CA LEU A 116 10.29 -4.19 3.43
C LEU A 116 9.78 -4.00 4.86
N TRP A 117 8.92 -3.01 5.10
CA TRP A 117 8.29 -2.77 6.39
C TRP A 117 7.45 -3.95 6.88
N VAL A 118 6.60 -4.52 6.02
CA VAL A 118 5.76 -5.68 6.36
C VAL A 118 6.61 -6.92 6.64
N ILE A 119 7.66 -7.16 5.86
CA ILE A 119 8.59 -8.29 6.06
C ILE A 119 9.31 -8.14 7.40
N ILE A 120 9.95 -7.00 7.65
CA ILE A 120 10.70 -6.75 8.88
C ILE A 120 9.80 -6.89 10.11
N SER A 121 8.61 -6.29 10.07
CA SER A 121 7.68 -6.34 11.20
C SER A 121 7.15 -7.76 11.47
N SER A 122 6.91 -8.54 10.42
CA SER A 122 6.51 -9.95 10.55
C SER A 122 7.63 -10.79 11.16
N VAL A 123 8.88 -10.59 10.74
CA VAL A 123 10.05 -11.30 11.29
C VAL A 123 10.26 -10.94 12.76
N ILE A 124 10.26 -9.65 13.10
CA ILE A 124 10.42 -9.19 14.49
C ILE A 124 9.34 -9.79 15.39
N GLY A 125 8.09 -9.77 14.93
CA GLY A 125 7.00 -10.32 15.71
C GLY A 125 7.09 -11.82 15.91
N MET A 126 7.49 -12.56 14.88
CA MET A 126 7.68 -14.01 14.97
C MET A 126 8.82 -14.38 15.91
N VAL A 127 9.97 -13.73 15.79
CA VAL A 127 11.16 -13.97 16.65
C VAL A 127 10.83 -13.69 18.11
N ARG A 128 10.16 -12.56 18.40
CA ARG A 128 9.77 -12.21 19.78
C ARG A 128 8.71 -13.14 20.35
N LEU A 129 7.76 -13.61 19.53
CA LEU A 129 6.76 -14.58 19.95
C LEU A 129 7.41 -15.92 20.31
N GLY A 130 8.38 -16.39 19.50
CA GLY A 130 9.15 -17.61 19.77
C GLY A 130 9.98 -17.50 21.06
N ALA A 131 10.52 -16.33 21.34
CA ALA A 131 11.24 -16.03 22.58
C ALA A 131 10.33 -15.73 23.80
N ARG A 132 9.00 -15.84 23.67
CA ARG A 132 7.99 -15.45 24.69
C ARG A 132 8.17 -14.03 25.24
N GLN A 133 8.68 -13.11 24.43
CA GLN A 133 8.88 -11.72 24.82
C GLN A 133 7.74 -10.80 24.37
N PRO A 134 7.36 -9.80 25.18
CA PRO A 134 6.36 -8.82 24.80
C PRO A 134 6.85 -7.81 23.76
N MET A 135 5.90 -7.19 23.08
CA MET A 135 6.12 -6.14 22.09
C MET A 135 5.98 -4.74 22.71
N GLY A 136 7.08 -4.00 22.77
CA GLY A 136 7.16 -2.69 23.41
C GLY A 136 7.27 -2.77 24.94
N ARG A 137 7.26 -1.62 25.62
CA ARG A 137 7.18 -1.58 27.09
C ARG A 137 5.78 -2.01 27.52
N VAL A 138 5.71 -3.05 28.34
CA VAL A 138 4.47 -3.43 29.01
C VAL A 138 4.23 -2.37 30.07
N SER A 139 3.27 -1.47 29.85
CA SER A 139 2.77 -0.63 30.93
C SER A 139 1.97 -1.56 31.83
N VAL A 140 2.59 -1.90 32.97
CA VAL A 140 1.99 -2.60 34.11
C VAL A 140 0.73 -1.84 34.55
#